data_AF-A0A168M4V4-F1
#
_entry.id   AF-A0A168M4V4-F1
#
_cell.length_a   1.000
_cell.length_b   1.000
_cell.length_c   1.000
_cell.angle_alpha   90.00
_cell.angle_beta   90.00
_cell.angle_gamma   90.00
#
_symmetry.space_group_name_H-M   'P 1'
#
loop_
_entity.id
_entity.type
_entity.pdbx_description
1 polymer ?
#
loop_
_entity_poly.entity_id
_entity_poly.type
_entity_poly.pdbx_seq_one_letter_code
_entity_poly.pdbx_strand_id
1 'polypeptide(L)'
;MMIMTWTVEILLGIAGGIAVGSGVIAFILVLDIVPRLAQLTNSYNKVHWYEGAMIVGSLVGTVCDFWNWKGSFNPLIGLIIGLFFGVFVGLLAAALTEVLNVLPILAKRLHMKNYLVGLLMAMIFGKVAGSLFDWYVFRR
;
A
#
# COMPACT_ATOMS: atom_id res chain seq x y z
N MET A 1 -23.22 -27.56 -19.85
CA MET A 1 -23.32 -26.87 -18.54
C MET A 1 -21.96 -26.78 -17.85
N MET A 2 -21.30 -27.89 -17.51
CA MET A 2 -20.00 -27.86 -16.79
C MET A 2 -18.87 -27.12 -17.52
N ILE A 3 -18.63 -27.34 -18.82
CA ILE A 3 -17.56 -26.63 -19.56
C ILE A 3 -17.70 -25.09 -19.47
N MET A 4 -18.93 -24.59 -19.46
CA MET A 4 -19.19 -23.15 -19.43
C MET A 4 -18.88 -22.55 -18.06
N THR A 5 -19.12 -23.27 -16.97
CA THR A 5 -18.79 -22.81 -15.61
C THR A 5 -17.28 -22.76 -15.39
N TRP A 6 -16.54 -23.80 -15.81
CA TRP A 6 -15.07 -23.81 -15.72
C TRP A 6 -14.43 -22.65 -16.50
N THR A 7 -14.97 -22.34 -17.68
CA THR A 7 -14.45 -21.24 -18.50
C THR A 7 -14.68 -19.88 -17.82
N VAL A 8 -15.87 -19.67 -17.24
CA VAL A 8 -16.20 -18.44 -16.52
C VAL A 8 -15.37 -18.29 -15.25
N GLU A 9 -15.14 -19.37 -14.51
CA GLU A 9 -14.30 -19.38 -13.30
C GLU A 9 -12.85 -19.01 -13.61
N ILE A 10 -12.27 -19.57 -14.67
CA ILE A 10 -10.91 -19.21 -15.11
C ILE A 10 -10.84 -17.73 -15.51
N LEU A 11 -11.84 -17.23 -16.25
CA LEU A 11 -11.87 -15.86 -16.72
C LEU A 11 -12.03 -14.86 -15.57
N LEU A 12 -12.89 -15.16 -14.60
CA LEU A 12 -13.04 -14.40 -13.37
C LEU A 12 -11.77 -14.44 -12.50
N GLY A 13 -11.11 -15.60 -12.42
CA GLY A 13 -9.85 -15.75 -11.69
C GLY A 13 -8.73 -14.88 -12.28
N ILE A 14 -8.59 -14.87 -13.61
CA ILE A 14 -7.61 -14.02 -14.31
C ILE A 14 -7.96 -12.54 -14.15
N ALA A 15 -9.22 -12.16 -14.34
CA ALA A 15 -9.67 -10.78 -14.18
C ALA A 15 -9.44 -10.27 -12.75
N GLY A 16 -9.79 -11.06 -11.74
CA GLY A 16 -9.56 -10.76 -10.33
C GLY A 16 -8.07 -10.63 -10.01
N GLY A 17 -7.24 -11.56 -10.51
CA GLY A 17 -5.79 -11.52 -10.33
C GLY A 17 -5.15 -10.25 -10.91
N ILE A 18 -5.53 -9.86 -12.12
CA ILE A 18 -5.04 -8.63 -12.76
C ILE A 18 -5.51 -7.38 -12.00
N ALA A 19 -6.78 -7.35 -11.59
CA ALA A 19 -7.34 -6.22 -10.84
C ALA A 19 -6.64 -6.01 -9.49
N VAL A 20 -6.46 -7.08 -8.71
CA VAL A 20 -5.81 -7.01 -7.40
C VAL A 20 -4.32 -6.73 -7.54
N GLY A 21 -3.63 -7.41 -8.44
CA GLY A 21 -2.19 -7.24 -8.65
C GLY A 21 -1.83 -5.83 -9.12
N SER A 22 -2.58 -5.27 -10.08
CA SER A 22 -2.39 -3.89 -10.52
C SER A 22 -2.68 -2.87 -9.42
N GLY A 23 -3.71 -3.10 -8.60
CA GLY A 23 -4.02 -2.24 -7.45
C GLY A 23 -2.88 -2.18 -6.42
N VAL A 24 -2.31 -3.34 -6.06
CA VAL A 24 -1.19 -3.42 -5.11
C VAL A 24 0.06 -2.72 -5.66
N ILE A 25 0.42 -2.99 -6.91
CA ILE A 25 1.61 -2.38 -7.53
C ILE A 25 1.42 -0.87 -7.69
N ALA A 26 0.24 -0.42 -8.14
CA ALA A 26 -0.07 1.01 -8.29
C ALA A 26 0.04 1.74 -6.94
N PHE A 27 -0.49 1.16 -5.87
CA PHE A 27 -0.40 1.75 -4.53
C PHE A 27 1.05 1.91 -4.06
N ILE A 28 1.88 0.88 -4.23
CA ILE A 28 3.29 0.90 -3.82
C ILE A 28 4.10 1.93 -4.63
N LEU A 29 3.82 2.04 -5.94
CA LEU A 29 4.48 3.01 -6.82
C LEU A 29 4.04 4.45 -6.54
N VAL A 30 2.75 4.72 -6.34
CA VAL A 30 2.23 6.07 -6.04
C VAL A 30 2.79 6.62 -4.72
N LEU A 31 3.06 5.73 -3.76
CA LEU A 31 3.71 6.11 -2.51
C LEU A 31 5.25 6.22 -2.62
N ASP A 32 5.83 6.07 -3.80
CA ASP A 32 7.27 6.19 -4.02
C ASP A 32 8.11 5.25 -3.11
N ILE A 33 7.54 4.11 -2.70
CA ILE A 33 8.23 3.16 -1.79
C ILE A 33 9.49 2.59 -2.46
N VAL A 34 9.38 2.24 -3.75
CA VAL A 34 10.50 1.69 -4.55
C VAL A 34 11.65 2.69 -4.70
N PRO A 35 11.43 3.92 -5.21
CA PRO A 35 12.51 4.90 -5.32
C PRO A 35 13.08 5.27 -3.95
N ARG A 36 12.27 5.31 -2.89
CA ARG A 36 12.75 5.60 -1.53
C ARG A 36 13.64 4.50 -0.96
N LEU A 37 13.31 3.23 -1.20
CA LEU A 37 14.18 2.10 -0.87
C LEU A 37 15.50 2.13 -1.66
N ALA A 38 15.43 2.43 -2.96
CA ALA A 38 16.61 2.55 -3.81
C ALA A 38 17.53 3.70 -3.36
N GLN A 39 16.94 4.82 -2.91
CA GLN A 39 17.67 5.95 -2.33
C GLN A 39 18.32 5.58 -0.98
N LEU A 40 17.59 4.94 -0.07
CA LEU A 40 18.10 4.56 1.25
C LEU A 40 19.31 3.61 1.14
N THR A 41 19.29 2.75 0.13
CA THR A 41 20.34 1.76 -0.15
C THR A 41 21.41 2.25 -1.15
N ASN A 42 21.34 3.53 -1.58
CA ASN A 42 22.21 4.10 -2.63
C ASN A 42 22.32 3.23 -3.89
N SER A 43 21.26 2.51 -4.25
CA SER A 43 21.26 1.47 -5.27
C SER A 43 20.24 1.73 -6.37
N TYR A 44 20.23 2.95 -6.93
CA TYR A 44 19.35 3.36 -8.03
C TYR A 44 19.47 2.47 -9.28
N ASN A 45 20.63 1.86 -9.51
CA ASN A 45 20.85 0.98 -10.67
C ASN A 45 20.23 -0.41 -10.52
N LYS A 46 19.57 -0.71 -9.39
CA LYS A 46 18.99 -2.03 -9.07
C LYS A 46 17.48 -1.99 -8.81
N VAL A 47 16.77 -0.96 -9.29
CA VAL A 47 15.32 -0.80 -9.11
C VAL A 47 14.53 -2.05 -9.55
N HIS A 48 14.91 -2.66 -10.68
CA HIS A 48 14.29 -3.89 -11.18
C HIS A 48 14.33 -5.07 -10.19
N TRP A 49 15.38 -5.16 -9.36
CA TRP A 49 15.47 -6.21 -8.35
C TRP A 49 14.49 -5.98 -7.20
N TYR A 50 14.22 -4.72 -6.85
CA TYR A 50 13.20 -4.39 -5.84
C TYR A 50 11.79 -4.69 -6.36
N GLU A 51 11.50 -4.33 -7.61
CA GLU A 51 10.22 -4.68 -8.26
C GLU A 51 10.02 -6.20 -8.33
N GLY A 52 11.05 -6.94 -8.75
CA GLY A 52 11.05 -8.39 -8.75
C GLY A 52 10.83 -9.00 -7.36
N ALA A 53 11.50 -8.48 -6.34
CA ALA A 53 11.31 -8.94 -4.96
C ALA A 53 9.88 -8.72 -4.45
N MET A 54 9.24 -7.60 -4.83
CA MET A 54 7.84 -7.34 -4.46
C MET A 54 6.86 -8.25 -5.19
N ILE A 55 7.09 -8.52 -6.48
CA ILE A 55 6.25 -9.45 -7.27
C ILE A 55 6.37 -10.87 -6.71
N VAL A 56 7.59 -11.32 -6.42
CA VAL A 56 7.82 -12.64 -5.80
C VAL A 56 7.21 -12.69 -4.41
N GLY A 57 7.35 -11.63 -3.61
CA GLY A 57 6.76 -11.54 -2.27
C GLY A 57 5.23 -11.61 -2.29
N SER A 58 4.58 -10.92 -3.22
CA SER A 58 3.11 -10.97 -3.37
C SER A 58 2.64 -12.34 -3.84
N LEU A 59 3.32 -12.96 -4.81
CA LEU A 59 3.04 -14.33 -5.25
C LEU A 59 3.14 -15.33 -4.09
N VAL A 60 4.25 -15.31 -3.36
CA VAL A 60 4.45 -16.21 -2.20
C VAL A 60 3.41 -15.93 -1.13
N GLY A 61 3.10 -14.66 -0.83
CA GLY A 61 2.07 -14.29 0.13
C GLY A 61 0.69 -14.82 -0.23
N THR A 62 0.26 -14.64 -1.48
CA THR A 62 -1.02 -15.15 -1.98
C THR A 62 -1.09 -16.68 -1.91
N VAL A 63 -0.02 -17.37 -2.30
CA VAL A 63 0.06 -18.83 -2.23
C VAL A 63 -0.01 -19.33 -0.78
N CYS A 64 0.69 -18.68 0.14
CA CYS A 64 0.63 -19.00 1.57
C CYS A 64 -0.75 -18.77 2.17
N ASP A 65 -1.45 -17.72 1.74
CA ASP A 65 -2.82 -17.40 2.20
C ASP A 65 -3.82 -18.46 1.71
N PHE A 66 -3.75 -18.85 0.42
CA PHE A 66 -4.59 -19.92 -0.13
C PHE A 66 -4.38 -21.27 0.56
N TRP A 67 -3.15 -21.63 0.91
CA TRP A 67 -2.87 -22.86 1.63
C TRP A 67 -3.14 -22.78 3.14
N ASN A 68 -3.64 -21.64 3.64
CA ASN A 68 -3.88 -21.37 5.06
C ASN A 68 -2.70 -21.83 5.93
N TRP A 69 -1.48 -21.51 5.50
CA TRP A 69 -0.27 -22.06 6.09
C TRP A 69 -0.11 -21.55 7.53
N LYS A 70 -0.47 -22.38 8.50
CA LYS A 70 -0.23 -22.17 9.94
C LYS A 70 1.06 -22.85 10.34
N GLY A 71 2.19 -22.25 9.97
CA GLY A 71 3.51 -22.76 10.32
C GLY A 71 3.84 -22.36 11.75
N SER A 72 4.11 -23.33 12.62
CA SER A 72 4.79 -23.06 13.90
C SER A 72 6.26 -22.80 13.60
N PHE A 73 6.58 -21.55 13.24
CA PHE A 73 7.96 -21.15 13.01
C PHE A 73 8.69 -20.96 14.34
N ASN A 74 9.99 -21.24 14.35
CA ASN A 74 10.86 -20.93 15.47
C ASN A 74 10.74 -19.41 15.79
N PRO A 75 10.57 -18.99 17.05
CA PRO A 75 10.41 -17.59 17.45
C PRO A 75 11.47 -16.62 16.86
N LEU A 76 12.69 -17.10 16.60
CA LEU A 76 13.74 -16.33 15.92
C LEU A 76 13.34 -15.88 14.49
N ILE A 77 12.68 -16.74 13.74
CA ILE A 77 12.23 -16.45 12.37
C ILE A 77 11.09 -15.44 12.42
N GLY A 78 10.17 -15.60 13.38
CA GLY A 78 9.09 -14.63 13.62
C GLY A 78 9.61 -13.24 13.97
N LEU A 79 10.69 -13.15 14.75
CA LEU A 79 11.32 -11.87 15.09
C LEU A 79 11.87 -11.17 13.84
N ILE A 80 12.57 -11.89 12.98
CA ILE A 80 13.14 -11.35 11.74
C ILE A 80 12.03 -10.85 10.81
N ILE A 81 10.99 -11.67 10.59
CA ILE A 81 9.83 -11.29 9.77
C ILE A 81 9.13 -10.06 10.36
N GLY A 82 8.95 -10.03 11.69
CA GLY A 82 8.36 -8.89 12.39
C GLY A 82 9.15 -7.60 12.21
N LEU A 83 10.49 -7.67 12.24
CA LEU A 83 11.35 -6.52 11.95
C LEU A 83 11.17 -6.02 10.52
N PHE A 84 11.15 -6.90 9.52
CA PHE A 84 10.89 -6.52 8.13
C PHE A 84 9.51 -5.88 7.96
N PHE A 85 8.50 -6.41 8.64
CA PHE A 85 7.16 -5.83 8.63
C PHE A 85 7.17 -4.42 9.27
N GLY A 86 7.87 -4.23 10.37
CA GLY A 86 8.06 -2.92 11.00
C GLY A 86 8.76 -1.92 10.08
N VAL A 87 9.82 -2.35 9.37
CA VAL A 87 10.51 -1.52 8.37
C VAL A 87 9.57 -1.13 7.23
N PHE A 88 8.77 -2.08 6.71
CA PHE A 88 7.80 -1.82 5.65
C PHE A 88 6.73 -0.82 6.10
N VAL A 89 6.12 -1.02 7.27
CA VAL A 89 5.11 -0.10 7.83
C VAL A 89 5.73 1.28 8.10
N GLY A 90 6.97 1.34 8.59
CA GLY A 90 7.70 2.59 8.78
C GLY A 90 7.93 3.36 7.48
N LEU A 91 8.34 2.67 6.41
CA LEU A 91 8.48 3.25 5.07
C LEU A 91 7.14 3.77 4.54
N LEU A 92 6.06 3.01 4.72
CA LEU A 92 4.72 3.38 4.29
C LEU A 92 4.23 4.64 5.03
N ALA A 93 4.43 4.71 6.35
CA ALA A 93 4.11 5.89 7.15
C ALA A 93 4.94 7.14 6.73
N ALA A 94 6.23 6.95 6.47
CA ALA A 94 7.10 8.02 6.00
C ALA A 94 6.73 8.51 4.59
N ALA A 95 6.35 7.60 3.69
CA ALA A 95 5.85 7.95 2.36
C ALA A 95 4.54 8.73 2.44
N LEU A 96 3.61 8.30 3.30
CA LEU A 96 2.33 8.98 3.47
C LEU A 96 2.51 10.43 3.95
N THR A 97 3.42 10.66 4.89
CA THR A 97 3.70 12.01 5.40
C THR A 97 4.40 12.89 4.37
N GLU A 98 5.25 12.32 3.52
CA GLU A 98 5.87 13.02 2.40
C GLU A 98 4.82 13.50 1.39
N VAL A 99 3.93 12.60 0.94
CA VAL A 99 2.84 12.93 0.01
C VAL A 99 1.88 13.97 0.63
N LEU A 100 1.54 13.84 1.91
CA LEU A 100 0.70 14.83 2.60
C LEU A 100 1.39 16.20 2.69
N ASN A 101 2.70 16.24 2.88
CA ASN A 101 3.47 17.47 2.87
C ASN A 101 3.56 18.12 1.48
N VAL A 102 3.28 17.39 0.39
CA VAL A 102 3.19 17.98 -0.95
C VAL A 102 1.98 18.93 -1.07
N LEU A 103 0.88 18.69 -0.36
CA LEU A 103 -0.33 19.53 -0.47
C LEU A 103 -0.08 21.00 -0.05
N PRO A 104 0.55 21.29 1.12
CA PRO A 104 0.97 22.65 1.46
C PRO A 104 1.99 23.25 0.48
N ILE A 105 2.92 22.43 -0.03
CA ILE A 105 3.94 22.88 -0.98
C ILE A 105 3.28 23.34 -2.29
N LEU A 106 2.30 22.57 -2.79
CA LEU A 106 1.53 22.90 -3.97
C LEU A 106 0.74 24.20 -3.78
N ALA A 107 0.05 24.35 -2.63
CA ALA A 107 -0.67 25.58 -2.30
C ALA A 107 0.24 26.81 -2.27
N LYS A 108 1.48 26.65 -1.78
CA LYS A 108 2.50 27.71 -1.79
C LYS A 108 3.00 28.01 -3.22
N ARG A 109 3.22 26.99 -4.06
CA ARG A 109 3.63 27.16 -5.48
C ARG A 109 2.56 27.85 -6.33
N LEU A 110 1.28 27.61 -6.04
CA LEU A 110 0.15 28.27 -6.70
C LEU A 110 -0.11 29.70 -6.18
N HIS A 111 0.78 30.25 -5.32
CA HIS A 111 0.61 31.54 -4.66
C HIS A 111 -0.66 31.66 -3.79
N MET A 112 -1.31 30.54 -3.44
CA MET A 112 -2.52 30.48 -2.61
C MET A 112 -2.21 30.52 -1.11
N LYS A 113 -1.17 31.27 -0.71
CA LYS A 113 -0.68 31.32 0.68
C LYS A 113 -1.77 31.71 1.69
N ASN A 114 -2.66 32.63 1.31
CA ASN A 114 -3.76 33.07 2.17
C ASN A 114 -4.86 32.00 2.36
N TYR A 115 -5.01 31.07 1.41
CA TYR A 115 -6.00 29.99 1.46
C TYR A 115 -5.46 28.69 2.08
N LEU A 116 -4.18 28.67 2.47
CA LEU A 116 -3.52 27.51 3.04
C LEU A 116 -4.18 27.08 4.37
N VAL A 117 -4.60 28.05 5.18
CA VAL A 117 -5.40 27.81 6.40
C VAL A 117 -6.75 27.17 6.05
N GLY A 118 -7.40 27.63 4.99
CA GLY A 118 -8.66 27.06 4.52
C GLY A 118 -8.52 25.61 4.06
N LEU A 119 -7.45 25.29 3.32
CA LEU A 119 -7.14 23.92 2.88
C LEU A 119 -6.85 22.98 4.06
N LEU A 120 -6.08 23.45 5.05
CA LEU A 120 -5.82 22.70 6.27
C LEU A 120 -7.10 22.47 7.09
N MET A 121 -7.94 23.50 7.23
CA MET A 121 -9.22 23.38 7.93
C MET A 121 -10.17 22.42 7.24
N ALA A 122 -10.26 22.44 5.91
CA ALA A 122 -11.06 21.48 5.14
C ALA A 122 -10.58 20.04 5.35
N MET A 123 -9.25 19.81 5.38
CA MET A 123 -8.68 18.50 5.66
C MET A 123 -9.00 18.01 7.09
N ILE A 124 -8.88 18.89 8.08
CA ILE A 124 -9.22 18.59 9.48
C ILE A 124 -10.71 18.23 9.59
N PHE A 125 -11.59 19.05 9.05
CA PHE A 125 -13.04 18.79 9.06
C PHE A 125 -13.40 17.48 8.37
N GLY A 126 -12.79 17.17 7.22
CA GLY A 126 -12.99 15.90 6.53
C GLY A 126 -12.60 14.69 7.39
N LYS A 127 -11.45 14.75 8.07
CA LYS A 127 -11.01 13.69 9.00
C LYS A 127 -11.94 13.56 10.21
N VAL A 128 -12.36 14.67 10.80
CA VAL A 128 -13.28 14.66 11.95
C VAL A 128 -14.65 14.10 11.56
N ALA A 129 -15.21 14.54 10.43
CA ALA A 129 -16.47 14.03 9.92
C ALA A 129 -16.39 12.54 9.57
N GLY A 130 -15.31 12.10 8.91
CA GLY A 130 -15.08 10.68 8.62
C GLY A 130 -14.96 9.82 9.88
N SER A 131 -14.26 10.31 10.91
CA SER A 131 -14.15 9.61 12.20
C SER A 131 -15.49 9.55 12.95
N LEU A 132 -16.29 10.61 12.89
CA LEU A 132 -17.64 10.62 13.46
C LEU A 132 -18.55 9.63 12.72
N PHE A 133 -18.43 9.56 11.39
CA PHE A 133 -19.21 8.62 10.57
C PHE A 133 -18.85 7.17 10.85
N ASP A 134 -17.55 6.83 10.94
CA ASP A 134 -17.09 5.50 11.32
C ASP A 134 -17.65 5.09 12.69
N TRP A 135 -17.59 6.01 13.67
CA TRP A 135 -18.06 5.74 15.01
C TRP A 135 -19.58 5.55 15.10
N TYR A 136 -20.37 6.36 14.38
CA TYR A 136 -21.82 6.37 14.51
C TYR A 136 -22.52 5.32 13.63
N VAL A 137 -21.95 4.98 12.47
CA VAL A 137 -22.59 4.13 11.45
C VAL A 137 -21.98 2.74 11.40
N PHE A 138 -20.64 2.62 11.38
CA PHE A 138 -19.96 1.33 11.18
C PHE A 138 -19.74 0.53 12.46
N ARG A 139 -19.64 1.22 13.61
CA ARG A 139 -19.29 0.60 14.90
C ARG A 139 -20.48 0.37 15.84
N ARG A 140 -21.71 0.46 15.31
CA ARG A 140 -22.94 0.07 16.00
C ARG A 140 -23.27 -1.40 15.80
#